data_AF-A0A3P7KH49-F1
#
_entry.id   AF-A0A3P7KH49-F1
#
_cell.length_a   1.000
_cell.length_b   1.000
_cell.length_c   1.000
_cell.angle_alpha   90.00
_cell.angle_beta   90.00
_cell.angle_gamma   90.00
#
_symmetry.space_group_name_H-M   'P 1'
#
loop_
_entity.id
_entity.type
_entity.pdbx_description
1 polymer ?
#
loop_
_entity_poly.entity_id
_entity_poly.type
_entity_poly.pdbx_seq_one_letter_code
_entity_poly.pdbx_strand_id
1 'polypeptide(L)'
;MDMCLLVAKGIIDFPSSVFRLNGFIDVYWIVQDGGLCLLMGYLLKQHKVWRGCKLRIIAIAQENDNNLKMQSELQQYVYQLRIDAKILIVELADPEISKNAFERTLLMEERTIVLKQMQEAKSGGSNASRGISPLVTAEQREKSAKKSDDEKGDSKSHEENGDKTPEDESGADDSKKEKTMKEKMRALDRTKVHKMHTAVRLNELIIEHSLNSQLVLLNLPKPPKTKEGLGDYIHYLEVLSDKISRVIFVRGTGKEVITTCS
;
A
#
# COMPACT_ATOMS: atom_id res chain seq x y z
N MET A 1 -11.90 -16.80 -16.44
CA MET A 1 -10.58 -16.91 -17.08
C MET A 1 -9.61 -17.30 -15.98
N ASP A 2 -9.10 -18.53 -16.00
CA ASP A 2 -8.15 -19.02 -15.00
C ASP A 2 -6.74 -18.77 -15.53
N MET A 3 -6.25 -17.53 -15.38
CA MET A 3 -4.92 -17.12 -15.84
C MET A 3 -4.15 -16.43 -14.71
N CYS A 4 -2.85 -16.72 -14.65
CA CYS A 4 -1.90 -15.95 -13.83
C CYS A 4 -1.68 -14.56 -14.45
N LEU A 5 -1.54 -13.54 -13.60
CA LEU A 5 -1.21 -12.19 -14.01
C LEU A 5 0.21 -11.82 -13.57
N LEU A 6 1.00 -11.31 -14.51
CA LEU A 6 2.34 -10.79 -14.28
C LEU A 6 2.37 -9.33 -14.73
N VAL A 7 2.75 -8.43 -13.81
CA VAL A 7 2.87 -7.00 -14.10
C VAL A 7 4.30 -6.56 -13.82
N ALA A 8 5.03 -6.24 -14.89
CA ALA A 8 6.39 -5.72 -14.79
C ALA A 8 6.36 -4.18 -14.69
N LYS A 9 6.98 -3.64 -13.63
CA LYS A 9 7.23 -2.22 -13.42
C LYS A 9 8.72 -1.93 -13.61
N GLY A 10 9.03 -0.79 -14.22
CA GLY A 10 10.40 -0.43 -14.57
C GLY A 10 10.93 -1.19 -15.78
N ILE A 11 10.07 -1.46 -16.77
CA ILE A 11 10.41 -2.24 -17.99
C ILE A 11 11.60 -1.68 -18.77
N ILE A 12 11.85 -0.38 -18.65
CA ILE A 12 12.94 0.33 -19.34
C ILE A 12 14.30 -0.16 -18.84
N ASP A 13 14.38 -0.53 -17.56
CA ASP A 13 15.63 -0.95 -16.91
C ASP A 13 15.89 -2.46 -17.05
N PHE A 14 14.99 -3.21 -17.70
CA PHE A 14 15.17 -4.66 -17.87
C PHE A 14 16.32 -4.97 -18.84
N PRO A 15 17.17 -5.97 -18.49
CA PRO A 15 18.32 -6.31 -19.30
C PRO A 15 17.91 -6.94 -20.63
N SER A 16 18.63 -6.58 -21.70
CA SER A 16 18.63 -7.34 -22.95
C SER A 16 19.33 -8.70 -22.77
N SER A 17 18.99 -9.67 -23.62
CA SER A 17 19.55 -11.03 -23.66
C SER A 17 21.08 -11.11 -23.87
N VAL A 18 21.73 -10.00 -24.17
CA VAL A 18 23.18 -9.89 -24.33
C VAL A 18 23.88 -9.72 -22.97
N PHE A 19 23.21 -9.12 -21.99
CA PHE A 19 23.81 -8.83 -20.69
C PHE A 19 23.78 -10.05 -19.76
N ARG A 20 24.70 -10.07 -18.80
CA ARG A 20 24.70 -11.01 -17.68
C ARG A 20 24.68 -10.22 -16.40
N LEU A 21 23.63 -10.41 -15.60
CA LEU A 21 23.47 -9.76 -14.33
C LEU A 21 24.08 -10.62 -13.22
N ASN A 22 24.76 -9.93 -12.30
CA ASN A 22 25.26 -10.49 -11.05
C ASN A 22 24.66 -9.64 -9.91
N GLY A 23 24.16 -10.30 -8.87
CA GLY A 23 23.51 -9.63 -7.76
C GLY A 23 22.44 -10.50 -7.13
N PHE A 24 21.40 -9.89 -6.56
CA PHE A 24 20.32 -10.60 -5.89
C PHE A 24 19.00 -10.51 -6.65
N ILE A 25 18.27 -11.63 -6.67
CA ILE A 25 16.84 -11.66 -6.98
C ILE A 25 16.15 -11.89 -5.65
N ASP A 26 15.33 -10.92 -5.24
CA ASP A 26 14.63 -10.98 -3.96
C ASP A 26 13.17 -11.34 -4.19
N VAL A 27 12.74 -12.42 -3.55
CA VAL A 27 11.36 -12.88 -3.55
C VAL A 27 10.77 -12.54 -2.19
N TYR A 28 9.82 -11.60 -2.18
CA TYR A 28 9.09 -11.24 -0.98
C TYR A 28 7.94 -12.22 -0.76
N TRP A 29 8.02 -12.99 0.32
CA TRP A 29 6.96 -13.90 0.72
C TRP A 29 6.08 -13.25 1.78
N ILE A 30 5.07 -12.53 1.30
CA ILE A 30 4.07 -11.83 2.14
C ILE A 30 2.78 -12.65 2.21
N VAL A 31 2.43 -13.34 1.12
CA VAL A 31 1.19 -14.12 0.98
C VAL A 31 1.51 -15.54 0.53
N GLN A 32 0.72 -16.50 1.00
CA GLN A 32 0.76 -17.88 0.51
C GLN A 32 0.18 -17.98 -0.91
N ASP A 33 1.03 -17.71 -1.91
CA ASP A 33 0.66 -17.80 -3.35
C ASP A 33 1.00 -19.16 -3.98
N GLY A 34 0.94 -20.24 -3.19
CA GLY A 34 1.23 -21.60 -3.67
C GLY A 34 2.66 -21.80 -4.21
N GLY A 35 3.58 -20.88 -3.91
CA GLY A 35 4.98 -20.91 -4.37
C GLY A 35 5.22 -20.28 -5.75
N LEU A 36 4.22 -19.65 -6.38
CA LEU A 36 4.34 -19.11 -7.73
C LEU A 36 5.45 -18.04 -7.87
N CYS A 37 5.57 -17.13 -6.90
CA CYS A 37 6.65 -16.13 -6.88
C CYS A 37 8.04 -16.79 -6.80
N LEU A 38 8.16 -17.86 -6.01
CA LEU A 38 9.40 -18.61 -5.85
C LEU A 38 9.76 -19.34 -7.15
N LEU A 39 8.77 -19.95 -7.81
CA LEU A 39 8.95 -20.58 -9.12
C LEU A 39 9.41 -19.58 -10.17
N MET A 40 8.83 -18.37 -10.19
CA MET A 40 9.24 -17.32 -11.11
C MET A 40 10.71 -16.94 -10.89
N GLY A 41 11.13 -16.74 -9.64
CA GLY A 41 12.54 -16.47 -9.31
C GLY A 41 13.47 -17.62 -9.72
N TYR A 42 13.05 -18.86 -9.51
CA TYR A 42 13.81 -20.05 -9.92
C TYR A 42 13.95 -20.18 -11.44
N LEU A 43 12.86 -20.00 -12.19
CA LEU A 43 12.85 -20.08 -13.65
C LEU A 43 13.72 -18.98 -14.27
N LEU A 44 13.67 -17.76 -13.72
CA LEU A 44 14.53 -16.67 -14.17
C LEU A 44 16.01 -17.05 -14.05
N LYS A 45 16.42 -17.65 -12.92
CA LYS A 45 17.80 -18.11 -12.67
C LYS A 45 18.29 -19.16 -13.69
N GLN A 46 17.40 -19.85 -14.40
CA GLN A 46 17.79 -20.78 -15.46
C GLN A 46 18.31 -20.07 -16.72
N HIS A 47 17.85 -18.84 -16.96
CA HIS A 47 18.25 -18.06 -18.12
C HIS A 47 19.65 -17.45 -17.97
N LYS A 48 20.42 -17.40 -19.07
CA LYS A 48 21.82 -16.91 -19.11
C LYS A 48 22.03 -15.52 -18.52
N VAL A 49 21.02 -14.65 -18.58
CA VAL A 49 21.06 -13.28 -18.05
C VAL A 49 21.08 -13.28 -16.52
N TRP A 50 20.28 -14.15 -15.89
CA TRP A 50 20.05 -14.14 -14.44
C TRP A 50 20.73 -15.30 -13.71
N ARG A 51 21.36 -16.22 -14.44
CA ARG A 51 22.09 -17.37 -13.87
C ARG A 51 23.18 -16.97 -12.87
N GLY A 52 23.77 -15.78 -13.03
CA GLY A 52 24.77 -15.23 -12.09
C GLY A 52 24.17 -14.63 -10.81
N CYS A 53 22.84 -14.47 -10.73
CA CYS A 53 22.18 -13.90 -9.57
C CYS A 53 21.93 -14.94 -8.47
N LYS A 54 22.05 -14.50 -7.22
CA LYS A 54 21.70 -15.27 -6.02
C LYS A 54 20.24 -15.01 -5.67
N LEU A 55 19.49 -16.07 -5.39
CA LEU A 55 18.10 -15.96 -4.98
C LEU A 55 18.03 -15.73 -3.46
N ARG A 56 17.25 -14.74 -3.02
CA ARG A 56 16.92 -14.53 -1.60
C ARG A 56 15.42 -14.55 -1.42
N ILE A 57 14.95 -15.22 -0.38
CA ILE A 57 13.55 -15.24 0.02
C ILE A 57 13.47 -14.39 1.29
N ILE A 58 12.70 -13.31 1.22
CA ILE A 58 12.50 -12.38 2.32
C ILE A 58 11.07 -12.57 2.79
N ALA A 59 10.90 -13.20 3.95
CA ALA A 59 9.60 -13.40 4.56
C ALA A 59 9.34 -12.30 5.59
N ILE A 60 8.12 -11.76 5.55
CA ILE A 60 7.71 -10.69 6.46
C ILE A 60 6.94 -11.31 7.62
N ALA A 61 7.48 -11.14 8.83
CA ALA A 61 6.88 -11.60 10.08
C ALA A 61 6.07 -10.48 10.74
N GLN A 62 4.95 -10.83 11.37
CA GLN A 62 4.24 -9.93 12.29
C GLN A 62 4.77 -10.10 13.72
N GLU A 63 4.48 -9.13 14.61
CA GLU A 63 4.97 -9.12 16.01
C GLU A 63 4.56 -10.37 16.81
N ASN A 64 3.45 -11.01 16.44
CA ASN A 64 2.95 -12.22 17.11
C ASN A 64 3.47 -13.52 16.49
N ASP A 65 4.23 -13.45 15.39
CA ASP A 65 4.70 -14.62 14.68
C ASP A 65 5.99 -15.19 15.29
N ASN A 66 6.16 -16.51 15.18
CA ASN A 66 7.39 -17.16 15.57
C ASN A 66 8.40 -17.18 14.41
N ASN A 67 9.33 -16.23 14.43
CA ASN A 67 10.38 -16.06 13.41
C ASN A 67 11.22 -17.32 13.19
N LEU A 68 11.57 -18.05 14.26
CA LEU A 68 12.39 -19.27 14.17
C LEU A 68 11.62 -20.41 13.49
N LYS A 69 10.33 -20.55 13.81
CA LYS A 69 9.47 -21.56 13.19
C LYS A 69 9.30 -21.27 11.70
N MET A 70 8.95 -20.02 11.34
CA MET A 70 8.81 -19.62 9.94
C MET A 70 10.10 -19.85 9.14
N GLN A 71 11.25 -19.48 9.71
CA GLN A 71 12.54 -19.72 9.08
C GLN A 71 12.79 -21.21 8.82
N SER A 72 12.50 -22.06 9.80
CA SER A 72 12.71 -23.51 9.69
C SER A 72 11.78 -24.14 8.64
N GLU A 73 10.50 -23.77 8.65
CA GLU A 73 9.52 -24.24 7.66
C GLU A 73 9.90 -23.82 6.23
N LEU A 74 10.34 -22.57 6.06
CA LEU A 74 10.87 -22.07 4.79
C LEU A 74 12.10 -22.82 4.31
N GLN A 75 13.05 -23.05 5.21
CA GLN A 75 14.27 -23.79 4.89
C GLN A 75 13.93 -25.20 4.42
N GLN A 76 13.02 -25.87 5.12
CA GLN A 76 12.57 -27.20 4.73
C GLN A 76 11.85 -27.20 3.38
N TYR A 77 10.95 -26.23 3.14
CA TYR A 77 10.21 -26.11 1.89
C TYR A 77 11.14 -25.90 0.68
N VAL A 78 12.09 -24.97 0.82
CA VAL A 78 13.08 -24.65 -0.22
C VAL A 78 14.03 -25.83 -0.48
N TYR A 79 14.42 -26.55 0.57
CA TYR A 79 15.23 -27.76 0.48
C TYR A 79 14.51 -28.88 -0.29
N GLN A 80 13.22 -29.12 0.01
CA GLN A 80 12.40 -30.10 -0.71
C GLN A 80 12.27 -29.77 -2.20
N LEU A 81 12.16 -28.48 -2.52
CA LEU A 81 12.12 -28.00 -3.91
C LEU A 81 13.49 -28.01 -4.61
N ARG A 82 14.59 -28.32 -3.90
CA ARG A 82 15.98 -28.24 -4.39
C ARG A 82 16.34 -26.86 -4.95
N ILE A 83 15.77 -25.81 -4.37
CA ILE A 83 16.05 -24.43 -4.77
C ILE A 83 17.17 -23.89 -3.87
N ASP A 84 18.26 -23.43 -4.47
CA ASP A 84 19.32 -22.74 -3.75
C ASP A 84 18.96 -21.24 -3.57
N ALA A 85 18.42 -20.92 -2.40
CA ALA A 85 18.04 -19.57 -1.98
C ALA A 85 18.41 -19.27 -0.52
N LYS A 86 18.86 -18.04 -0.25
CA LYS A 86 19.09 -17.55 1.11
C LYS A 86 17.76 -17.07 1.71
N ILE A 87 17.43 -17.49 2.93
CA ILE A 87 16.22 -17.06 3.63
C ILE A 87 16.56 -15.95 4.61
N LEU A 88 15.75 -14.89 4.61
CA LEU A 88 15.79 -13.77 5.54
C LEU A 88 14.39 -13.57 6.10
N ILE A 89 14.27 -13.52 7.43
CA ILE A 89 13.03 -13.13 8.10
C ILE A 89 13.18 -11.69 8.52
N VAL A 90 12.19 -10.87 8.18
CA VAL A 90 12.17 -9.46 8.53
C VAL A 90 10.86 -9.16 9.23
N GLU A 91 10.95 -8.50 10.38
CA GLU A 91 9.78 -8.15 11.19
C GLU A 91 9.17 -6.85 10.70
N LEU A 92 7.88 -6.89 10.39
CA LEU A 92 7.07 -5.70 10.17
C LEU A 92 6.57 -5.21 11.54
N ALA A 93 7.45 -4.53 12.27
CA ALA A 93 7.02 -3.75 13.41
C ALA A 93 6.10 -2.63 12.90
N ASP A 94 4.87 -2.65 13.38
CA ASP A 94 3.90 -1.58 13.16
C ASP A 94 3.93 -0.81 14.48
N PRO A 95 4.88 0.14 14.69
CA PRO A 95 4.76 1.02 15.84
C PRO A 95 3.37 1.60 15.69
N GLU A 96 2.50 1.33 16.70
CA GLU A 96 1.08 1.63 16.71
C GLU A 96 0.81 2.84 15.84
N ILE A 97 -0.26 2.81 15.02
CA ILE A 97 -0.78 3.98 14.33
C ILE A 97 -0.91 5.13 15.34
N SER A 98 0.20 5.80 15.56
CA SER A 98 0.30 6.95 16.40
C SER A 98 -0.51 7.95 15.62
N LYS A 99 -1.30 8.77 16.31
CA LYS A 99 -1.99 9.90 15.68
C LYS A 99 -1.09 10.63 14.65
N ASN A 100 0.22 10.65 14.89
CA ASN A 100 1.24 11.20 14.00
C ASN A 100 1.42 10.48 12.65
N ALA A 101 1.29 9.15 12.58
CA ALA A 101 1.41 8.40 11.33
C ALA A 101 0.14 8.50 10.47
N PHE A 102 -1.03 8.51 11.13
CA PHE A 102 -2.30 8.85 10.51
C PHE A 102 -2.29 10.29 9.98
N GLU A 103 -1.82 11.26 10.78
CA GLU A 103 -1.67 12.66 10.37
C GLU A 103 -0.69 12.82 9.21
N ARG A 104 0.47 12.14 9.22
CA ARG A 104 1.40 12.18 8.09
C ARG A 104 0.80 11.62 6.81
N THR A 105 0.07 10.50 6.89
CA THR A 105 -0.58 9.89 5.72
C THR A 105 -1.73 10.78 5.21
N LEU A 106 -2.54 11.34 6.11
CA LEU A 106 -3.60 12.28 5.78
C LEU A 106 -3.04 13.55 5.12
N LEU A 107 -1.96 14.11 5.66
CA LEU A 107 -1.28 15.28 5.07
C LEU A 107 -0.67 14.95 3.70
N MET A 108 -0.18 13.73 3.48
CA MET A 108 0.29 13.29 2.16
C MET A 108 -0.87 13.14 1.15
N GLU A 109 -2.00 12.59 1.57
CA GLU A 109 -3.21 12.47 0.75
C GLU A 109 -3.79 13.86 0.42
N GLU A 110 -3.95 14.74 1.41
CA GLU A 110 -4.40 16.13 1.21
C GLU A 110 -3.44 16.87 0.27
N ARG A 111 -2.13 16.75 0.48
CA ARG A 111 -1.12 17.36 -0.39
C ARG A 111 -1.22 16.86 -1.83
N THR A 112 -1.52 15.59 -2.02
CA THR A 112 -1.68 14.97 -3.35
C THR A 112 -2.96 15.45 -4.04
N ILE A 113 -4.06 15.56 -3.30
CA ILE A 113 -5.34 16.11 -3.80
C ILE A 113 -5.17 17.58 -4.22
N VAL A 114 -4.54 18.40 -3.38
CA VAL A 114 -4.29 19.83 -3.68
C VAL A 114 -3.35 20.00 -4.88
N LEU A 115 -2.28 19.19 -4.97
CA LEU A 115 -1.39 19.20 -6.13
C LEU A 115 -2.11 18.82 -7.41
N LYS A 116 -2.96 17.79 -7.37
CA LYS A 116 -3.77 17.36 -8.51
C LYS A 116 -4.76 18.44 -8.94
N GLN A 117 -5.48 19.05 -8.00
CA GLN A 117 -6.36 20.19 -8.27
C GLN A 117 -5.60 21.39 -8.87
N MET A 118 -4.39 21.68 -8.38
CA MET A 118 -3.57 22.77 -8.91
C MET A 118 -3.02 22.46 -10.32
N GLN A 119 -2.71 21.20 -10.62
CA GLN A 119 -2.31 20.75 -11.96
C GLN A 119 -3.48 20.75 -12.93
N GLU A 120 -4.67 20.33 -12.50
CA GLU A 120 -5.90 20.39 -13.29
C GLU A 120 -6.30 21.85 -13.56
N ALA A 121 -6.18 22.74 -12.57
CA ALA A 121 -6.40 24.18 -12.75
C ALA A 121 -5.36 24.85 -13.68
N LYS A 122 -4.12 24.34 -13.72
CA LYS A 122 -3.06 24.84 -14.62
C LYS A 122 -3.16 24.29 -16.05
N SER A 123 -3.72 23.09 -16.25
CA SER A 123 -3.99 22.52 -17.59
C SER A 123 -5.10 23.25 -18.36
N GLY A 124 -5.86 24.13 -17.70
CA GLY A 124 -6.84 25.02 -18.35
C GLY A 124 -6.24 26.28 -18.99
N GLY A 125 -4.92 26.51 -18.85
CA GLY A 125 -4.21 27.65 -19.42
C GLY A 125 -3.03 27.22 -20.29
N SER A 126 -3.06 27.63 -21.55
CA SER A 126 -2.06 27.35 -22.60
C SER A 126 -0.57 27.51 -22.19
N ASN A 127 0.26 26.55 -22.66
CA ASN A 127 1.70 26.61 -22.97
C ASN A 127 2.63 27.47 -22.09
N ALA A 128 3.55 26.83 -21.36
CA ALA A 128 5.01 26.93 -21.56
C ALA A 128 5.84 26.39 -20.36
N SER A 129 7.02 25.87 -20.70
CA SER A 129 8.23 25.75 -19.88
C SER A 129 8.43 24.52 -18.98
N ARG A 130 9.49 23.80 -19.36
CA ARG A 130 10.20 22.73 -18.64
C ARG A 130 10.74 23.21 -17.29
N GLY A 131 10.78 22.27 -16.34
CA GLY A 131 11.95 22.03 -15.50
C GLY A 131 12.00 22.71 -14.12
N ILE A 132 12.63 21.96 -13.21
CA ILE A 132 13.21 22.32 -11.91
C ILE A 132 12.37 21.91 -10.68
N SER A 133 12.68 20.72 -10.14
CA SER A 133 12.61 20.43 -8.70
C SER A 133 13.70 21.23 -7.98
N PRO A 134 13.44 21.86 -6.82
CA PRO A 134 14.25 21.58 -5.62
C PRO A 134 13.40 21.64 -4.32
N LEU A 135 13.62 20.76 -3.35
CA LEU A 135 14.60 20.86 -2.25
C LEU A 135 14.07 21.66 -1.04
N VAL A 136 13.78 20.91 0.04
CA VAL A 136 14.11 21.15 1.46
C VAL A 136 14.45 22.58 1.88
N THR A 137 13.70 23.18 2.83
CA THR A 137 14.21 23.65 4.15
C THR A 137 13.14 24.31 5.04
N ALA A 138 13.34 24.15 6.36
CA ALA A 138 12.94 24.99 7.51
C ALA A 138 11.44 25.03 7.87
N GLU A 139 10.97 24.38 8.94
CA GLU A 139 11.19 24.66 10.38
C GLU A 139 10.94 26.11 10.83
N GLN A 140 10.16 26.20 11.93
CA GLN A 140 9.88 27.37 12.78
C GLN A 140 8.85 28.39 12.25
N ARG A 141 7.65 28.41 12.86
CA ARG A 141 7.41 29.28 14.03
C ARG A 141 6.02 29.04 14.62
N GLU A 142 6.01 28.50 15.83
CA GLU A 142 4.87 28.49 16.73
C GLU A 142 4.56 29.90 17.30
N LYS A 143 3.29 30.04 17.70
CA LYS A 143 2.74 30.85 18.81
C LYS A 143 2.51 32.36 18.61
N SER A 144 1.23 32.73 18.61
CA SER A 144 0.52 33.64 19.55
C SER A 144 -0.71 34.24 18.81
N ALA A 145 -1.91 34.41 19.36
CA ALA A 145 -2.36 34.59 20.73
C ALA A 145 -3.85 34.19 20.90
N LYS A 146 -4.20 33.75 22.11
CA LYS A 146 -5.55 33.73 22.70
C LYS A 146 -5.90 35.10 23.30
N LYS A 147 -7.18 35.47 23.22
CA LYS A 147 -8.00 36.28 24.17
C LYS A 147 -9.45 36.17 23.65
N SER A 148 -10.38 35.41 24.24
CA SER A 148 -11.07 35.50 25.55
C SER A 148 -12.03 36.68 25.68
N ASP A 149 -13.22 36.32 26.19
CA ASP A 149 -14.22 37.12 26.93
C ASP A 149 -15.25 37.89 26.05
N ASP A 150 -16.56 37.93 26.33
CA ASP A 150 -17.46 37.21 27.23
C ASP A 150 -18.91 37.70 26.93
N GLU A 151 -19.88 37.10 27.61
CA GLU A 151 -21.19 37.66 28.00
C GLU A 151 -22.49 37.40 27.21
N LYS A 152 -23.48 37.05 28.06
CA LYS A 152 -24.86 36.58 27.86
C LYS A 152 -25.84 37.73 27.63
N GLY A 153 -26.97 37.41 26.99
CA GLY A 153 -28.23 38.14 27.10
C GLY A 153 -29.42 37.19 26.98
N ASP A 154 -30.14 37.01 28.09
CA ASP A 154 -31.37 36.22 28.26
C ASP A 154 -32.62 37.09 28.04
N SER A 155 -33.71 36.52 27.51
CA SER A 155 -35.11 36.95 27.75
C SER A 155 -36.12 35.93 27.18
N LYS A 156 -36.84 35.27 28.10
CA LYS A 156 -38.17 34.62 27.93
C LYS A 156 -39.25 35.71 27.67
N SER A 157 -40.49 35.51 27.22
CA SER A 157 -41.50 34.43 27.33
C SER A 157 -42.72 34.77 26.44
N HIS A 158 -43.47 33.78 25.94
CA HIS A 158 -44.93 33.66 26.17
C HIS A 158 -45.53 32.34 25.63
N GLU A 159 -46.26 31.65 26.52
CA GLU A 159 -47.26 30.57 26.33
C GLU A 159 -48.50 31.11 25.55
N GLU A 160 -49.48 30.40 25.00
CA GLU A 160 -50.00 29.02 25.05
C GLU A 160 -51.06 28.90 23.92
N ASN A 161 -51.29 27.72 23.31
CA ASN A 161 -52.56 26.94 23.31
C ASN A 161 -52.68 25.98 22.10
N GLY A 162 -53.16 24.77 22.37
CA GLY A 162 -52.92 23.56 21.57
C GLY A 162 -53.96 23.15 20.51
N ASP A 163 -53.65 22.04 19.83
CA ASP A 163 -54.58 20.95 19.48
C ASP A 163 -53.80 19.68 19.07
N LYS A 164 -54.42 18.51 19.24
CA LYS A 164 -53.81 17.17 19.13
C LYS A 164 -54.12 16.45 17.79
N THR A 165 -53.06 15.96 17.12
CA THR A 165 -52.90 14.69 16.33
C THR A 165 -53.73 14.47 15.03
N PRO A 166 -53.34 13.57 14.09
CA PRO A 166 -52.35 12.47 14.21
C PRO A 166 -51.31 12.30 13.08
N GLU A 167 -50.19 11.65 13.47
CA GLU A 167 -49.44 10.62 12.71
C GLU A 167 -48.88 10.94 11.30
N ASP A 168 -47.59 11.27 11.26
CA ASP A 168 -46.69 11.00 10.12
C ASP A 168 -45.48 10.19 10.62
N GLU A 169 -45.66 8.87 10.76
CA GLU A 169 -44.55 7.93 10.95
C GLU A 169 -43.83 7.66 9.61
N SER A 170 -42.95 8.57 9.18
CA SER A 170 -42.04 8.29 8.06
C SER A 170 -40.61 8.86 8.18
N GLY A 171 -40.27 9.50 9.31
CA GLY A 171 -38.95 10.15 9.50
C GLY A 171 -37.87 9.34 10.26
N ALA A 172 -38.22 8.19 10.83
CA ALA A 172 -37.30 7.45 11.72
C ALA A 172 -36.30 6.53 10.98
N ASP A 173 -36.61 6.15 9.74
CA ASP A 173 -35.79 5.20 8.96
C ASP A 173 -34.68 5.91 8.15
N ASP A 174 -34.90 7.18 7.78
CA ASP A 174 -33.95 7.96 6.97
C ASP A 174 -32.76 8.47 7.80
N SER A 175 -33.02 8.93 9.03
CA SER A 175 -31.97 9.38 9.97
C SER A 175 -31.07 8.24 10.48
N LYS A 176 -31.61 7.01 10.59
CA LYS A 176 -30.82 5.81 10.88
C LYS A 176 -29.98 5.37 9.68
N LYS A 177 -30.52 5.44 8.45
CA LYS A 177 -29.77 5.16 7.22
C LYS A 177 -28.64 6.16 7.00
N GLU A 178 -28.87 7.45 7.25
CA GLU A 178 -27.86 8.51 7.10
C GLU A 178 -26.71 8.37 8.12
N LYS A 179 -27.04 8.09 9.40
CA LYS A 179 -26.01 7.77 10.42
C LYS A 179 -25.20 6.53 10.05
N THR A 180 -25.86 5.48 9.58
CA THR A 180 -25.21 4.22 9.17
C THR A 180 -24.32 4.44 7.93
N MET A 181 -24.74 5.29 6.99
CA MET A 181 -23.96 5.63 5.80
C MET A 181 -22.72 6.46 6.15
N LYS A 182 -22.86 7.42 7.05
CA LYS A 182 -21.75 8.26 7.54
C LYS A 182 -20.72 7.45 8.33
N GLU A 183 -21.15 6.50 9.14
CA GLU A 183 -20.25 5.58 9.85
C GLU A 183 -19.52 4.64 8.89
N LYS A 184 -20.23 4.08 7.89
CA LYS A 184 -19.60 3.28 6.83
C LYS A 184 -18.58 4.08 6.04
N MET A 185 -18.86 5.34 5.72
CA MET A 185 -17.93 6.23 5.02
C MET A 185 -16.66 6.47 5.86
N ARG A 186 -16.81 6.81 7.15
CA ARG A 186 -15.68 6.97 8.06
C ARG A 186 -14.85 5.70 8.26
N ALA A 187 -15.49 4.54 8.29
CA ALA A 187 -14.80 3.26 8.39
C ALA A 187 -13.99 2.95 7.12
N LEU A 188 -14.56 3.25 5.94
CA LEU A 188 -13.87 3.10 4.66
C LEU A 188 -12.61 3.98 4.62
N ASP A 189 -12.72 5.25 5.02
CA ASP A 189 -11.58 6.17 5.05
C ASP A 189 -10.46 5.67 5.98
N ARG A 190 -10.81 5.16 7.17
CA ARG A 190 -9.82 4.55 8.07
C ARG A 190 -9.11 3.34 7.44
N THR A 191 -9.84 2.47 6.75
CA THR A 191 -9.24 1.31 6.09
C THR A 191 -8.34 1.69 4.91
N LYS A 192 -8.68 2.76 4.17
CA LYS A 192 -7.83 3.29 3.09
C LYS A 192 -6.51 3.81 3.65
N VAL A 193 -6.59 4.67 4.67
CA VAL A 193 -5.40 5.23 5.32
C VAL A 193 -4.53 4.14 5.91
N HIS A 194 -5.13 3.14 6.58
CA HIS A 194 -4.37 2.02 7.13
C HIS A 194 -3.64 1.21 6.04
N LYS A 195 -4.31 0.89 4.93
CA LYS A 195 -3.67 0.23 3.79
C LYS A 195 -2.52 1.05 3.23
N MET A 196 -2.71 2.36 3.09
CA MET A 196 -1.66 3.25 2.58
C MET A 196 -0.45 3.28 3.52
N HIS A 197 -0.68 3.38 4.83
CA HIS A 197 0.39 3.32 5.83
C HIS A 197 1.19 2.02 5.74
N THR A 198 0.50 0.88 5.64
CA THR A 198 1.17 -0.42 5.44
C THR A 198 1.97 -0.44 4.15
N ALA A 199 1.50 0.18 3.06
CA ALA A 199 2.24 0.27 1.80
C ALA A 199 3.56 1.03 1.96
N VAL A 200 3.53 2.17 2.64
CA VAL A 200 4.72 2.98 2.93
C VAL A 200 5.72 2.17 3.76
N ARG A 201 5.25 1.51 4.82
CA ARG A 201 6.11 0.73 5.70
C ARG A 201 6.74 -0.47 4.99
N LEU A 202 5.97 -1.18 4.18
CA LEU A 202 6.48 -2.26 3.34
C LEU A 202 7.53 -1.75 2.36
N ASN A 203 7.31 -0.58 1.74
CA ASN A 203 8.28 0.00 0.83
C ASN A 203 9.59 0.37 1.53
N GLU A 204 9.53 0.96 2.74
CA GLU A 204 10.72 1.23 3.56
C GLU A 204 11.54 -0.05 3.80
N LEU A 205 10.87 -1.14 4.14
CA LEU A 205 11.48 -2.45 4.35
C LEU A 205 12.11 -3.01 3.08
N ILE A 206 11.45 -2.81 1.94
CA ILE A 206 11.96 -3.25 0.64
C ILE A 206 13.20 -2.45 0.25
N ILE A 207 13.18 -1.14 0.49
CA ILE A 207 14.34 -0.29 0.25
C ILE A 207 15.51 -0.70 1.15
N GLU A 208 15.26 -0.95 2.44
CA GLU A 208 16.32 -1.33 3.40
C GLU A 208 17.07 -2.60 2.99
N HIS A 209 16.35 -3.64 2.53
CA HIS A 209 16.96 -4.94 2.24
C HIS A 209 17.25 -5.20 0.76
N SER A 210 16.60 -4.46 -0.15
CA SER A 210 16.55 -4.78 -1.58
C SER A 210 16.79 -3.59 -2.52
N LEU A 211 17.26 -2.43 -2.02
CA LEU A 211 17.59 -1.27 -2.88
C LEU A 211 18.57 -1.62 -4.00
N ASN A 212 19.60 -2.42 -3.69
CA ASN A 212 20.65 -2.83 -4.64
C ASN A 212 20.34 -4.14 -5.36
N SER A 213 19.12 -4.66 -5.22
CA SER A 213 18.74 -5.93 -5.84
C SER A 213 18.49 -5.76 -7.33
N GLN A 214 18.86 -6.79 -8.09
CA GLN A 214 18.69 -6.75 -9.53
C GLN A 214 17.23 -6.96 -9.92
N LEU A 215 16.43 -7.62 -9.09
CA LEU A 215 15.01 -7.80 -9.31
C LEU A 215 14.31 -8.04 -7.97
N VAL A 216 13.14 -7.43 -7.81
CA VAL A 216 12.24 -7.68 -6.68
C VAL A 216 10.95 -8.32 -7.22
N LEU A 217 10.59 -9.48 -6.65
CA LEU A 217 9.36 -10.20 -6.93
C LEU A 217 8.40 -10.02 -5.76
N LEU A 218 7.21 -9.49 -6.05
CA LEU A 218 6.15 -9.24 -5.07
C LEU A 218 4.86 -9.90 -5.51
N ASN A 219 4.03 -10.28 -4.55
CA ASN A 219 2.65 -10.67 -4.83
C ASN A 219 1.80 -9.45 -5.20
N LEU A 220 0.92 -9.59 -6.18
CA LEU A 220 -0.02 -8.53 -6.55
C LEU A 220 -1.28 -8.63 -5.66
N PRO A 221 -1.59 -7.59 -4.86
CA PRO A 221 -2.80 -7.57 -4.03
C PRO A 221 -4.09 -7.75 -4.83
N LYS A 222 -5.19 -8.11 -4.15
CA LYS A 222 -6.49 -8.24 -4.80
C LYS A 222 -6.99 -6.86 -5.26
N PRO A 223 -7.29 -6.64 -6.56
CA PRO A 223 -7.86 -5.38 -7.00
C PRO A 223 -9.24 -5.20 -6.36
N PRO A 224 -9.66 -3.95 -6.17
CA PRO A 224 -10.98 -3.64 -5.64
C PRO A 224 -12.07 -4.15 -6.59
N LYS A 225 -13.23 -4.50 -6.02
CA LYS A 225 -14.40 -4.93 -6.81
C LYS A 225 -15.07 -3.77 -7.55
N THR A 226 -14.96 -2.56 -6.99
CA THR A 226 -15.60 -1.35 -7.51
C THR A 226 -14.61 -0.52 -8.33
N LYS A 227 -15.07 0.05 -9.44
CA LYS A 227 -14.26 0.91 -10.31
C LYS A 227 -13.72 2.16 -9.61
N GLU A 228 -14.47 2.72 -8.67
CA GLU A 228 -14.08 3.91 -7.89
C GLU A 228 -12.81 3.69 -7.06
N GLY A 229 -12.55 2.46 -6.61
CA GLY A 229 -11.34 2.14 -5.84
C GLY A 229 -10.09 1.91 -6.69
N LEU A 230 -10.20 1.94 -8.03
CA LEU A 230 -9.08 1.65 -8.91
C LEU A 230 -7.95 2.69 -8.77
N GLY A 231 -8.31 3.96 -8.59
CA GLY A 231 -7.32 5.04 -8.37
C GLY A 231 -6.49 4.77 -7.12
N ASP A 232 -7.15 4.50 -5.99
CA ASP A 232 -6.50 4.16 -4.72
C ASP A 232 -5.62 2.91 -4.84
N TYR A 233 -6.06 1.92 -5.62
CA TYR A 233 -5.32 0.67 -5.84
C TYR A 233 -4.03 0.88 -6.64
N ILE A 234 -4.08 1.66 -7.73
CA ILE A 234 -2.88 1.99 -8.50
C ILE A 234 -1.93 2.83 -7.66
N HIS A 235 -2.46 3.82 -6.92
CA HIS A 235 -1.65 4.65 -6.04
C HIS A 235 -0.96 3.82 -4.93
N TYR A 236 -1.67 2.86 -4.33
CA TYR A 236 -1.07 1.91 -3.39
C TYR A 236 0.11 1.13 -4.00
N LEU A 237 -0.02 0.65 -5.25
CA LEU A 237 1.06 -0.08 -5.92
C LEU A 237 2.26 0.81 -6.25
N GLU A 238 2.00 2.08 -6.59
CA GLU A 238 3.06 3.07 -6.82
C GLU A 238 3.85 3.32 -5.53
N VAL A 239 3.16 3.57 -4.42
CA VAL A 239 3.79 3.80 -3.10
C VAL A 239 4.55 2.57 -2.63
N LEU A 240 3.97 1.38 -2.77
CA LEU A 240 4.61 0.12 -2.37
C LEU A 240 5.92 -0.16 -3.12
N SER A 241 6.02 0.31 -4.37
CA SER A 241 7.16 0.02 -5.24
C SER A 241 7.99 1.24 -5.61
N ASP A 242 7.87 2.32 -4.83
CA ASP A 242 8.57 3.57 -5.12
C ASP A 242 10.10 3.39 -4.96
N LYS A 243 10.87 4.04 -5.84
CA LYS A 243 12.35 4.00 -5.87
C LYS A 243 13.01 2.62 -6.06
N ILE A 244 12.25 1.59 -6.40
CA ILE A 244 12.80 0.28 -6.75
C ILE A 244 12.92 0.18 -8.27
N SER A 245 14.12 -0.20 -8.74
CA SER A 245 14.45 -0.19 -10.18
C SER A 245 13.59 -1.17 -10.99
N ARG A 246 13.55 -2.45 -10.58
CA ARG A 246 12.84 -3.52 -11.30
C ARG A 246 11.98 -4.33 -10.36
N VAL A 247 10.67 -4.29 -10.61
CA VAL A 247 9.67 -5.01 -9.82
C VAL A 247 8.79 -5.83 -10.76
N ILE A 248 8.56 -7.09 -10.40
CA ILE A 248 7.54 -7.93 -11.04
C ILE A 248 6.51 -8.27 -9.98
N PHE A 249 5.26 -7.86 -10.22
CA PHE A 249 4.13 -8.30 -9.45
C PHE A 249 3.56 -9.58 -10.05
N VAL A 250 3.30 -10.57 -9.20
CA VAL A 250 2.81 -11.89 -9.58
C VAL A 250 1.47 -12.14 -8.91
N ARG A 251 0.50 -12.66 -9.65
CA ARG A 251 -0.79 -13.07 -9.12
C ARG A 251 -1.22 -14.41 -9.68
N GLY A 252 -1.41 -15.39 -8.80
CA GLY A 252 -2.08 -16.63 -9.15
C GLY A 252 -3.61 -16.51 -9.21
N THR A 253 -4.22 -17.59 -9.65
CA THR A 253 -5.66 -17.89 -9.63
C THR A 253 -6.09 -18.54 -8.32
N GLY A 254 -5.13 -19.02 -7.50
CA GLY A 254 -5.36 -19.76 -6.26
C GLY A 254 -5.57 -21.26 -6.48
N LYS A 255 -5.45 -21.74 -7.72
CA LYS A 255 -5.51 -23.16 -8.10
C LYS A 255 -4.12 -23.72 -8.45
N GLU A 256 -3.09 -22.87 -8.45
CA GLU A 256 -1.74 -23.29 -8.76
C GLU A 256 -1.22 -24.22 -7.66
N VAL A 257 -0.87 -25.44 -8.05
CA VAL A 257 -0.18 -26.39 -7.19
C VAL A 257 1.19 -26.65 -7.79
N ILE A 258 2.23 -26.31 -7.05
CA ILE A 258 3.61 -26.67 -7.40
C ILE A 258 3.93 -27.96 -6.66
N THR A 259 3.97 -29.07 -7.40
CA THR A 259 4.45 -30.35 -6.88
C THR A 259 5.94 -30.49 -7.15
N THR A 260 6.66 -31.09 -6.20
CA THR A 260 8.05 -31.51 -6.43
C THR A 260 8.07 -32.58 -7.51
N CYS A 261 8.94 -32.43 -8.52
CA CYS A 261 9.21 -33.53 -9.44
C CYS A 261 9.87 -34.66 -8.65
N SER A 262 9.21 -35.82 -8.60
CA SER A 262 9.75 -37.04 -8.01
C SER A 262 10.94 -37.58 -8.78
#